data_AF-F3KMW0-F1
#
_entry.id   AF-F3KMW0-F1
#
_cell.length_a   1.000
_cell.length_b   1.000
_cell.length_c   1.000
_cell.angle_alpha   90.00
_cell.angle_beta   90.00
_cell.angle_gamma   90.00
#
_symmetry.space_group_name_H-M   'P 1'
#
loop_
_entity.id
_entity.type
_entity.pdbx_description
1 polymer ?
#
loop_
_entity_poly.entity_id
_entity_poly.type
_entity_poly.pdbx_seq_one_letter_code
_entity_poly.pdbx_strand_id
1 'polypeptide(L)'
;MLESLFCAEEKIDDEVIISYADIIFEKRILKKLITSKEDITLVVDTDWLKYWKLRIDEPLDDAHETVKTDNEGNVISIGQEVKNVHDTDGHFIGLMKIQNKGAKNLKDVYYKSKLQSTDNSNPLNSNLTFENSRLVDLIQGMIRSGIKVSVSTTKNGWLEFDTVKDYEIYSNLKDKNMLSDIINLD
;
A
#
# COMPACT_ATOMS: atom_id res chain seq x y z
N MET A 1 2.43 6.74 11.16
CA MET A 1 1.41 5.65 11.05
C MET A 1 2.00 4.28 11.36
N LEU A 2 3.27 4.02 11.07
CA LEU A 2 3.85 2.69 11.25
C LEU A 2 3.74 2.15 12.69
N GLU A 3 3.92 3.01 13.71
CA GLU A 3 3.80 2.61 15.12
C GLU A 3 2.42 2.02 15.46
N SER A 4 1.33 2.47 14.82
CA SER A 4 -0.02 1.96 15.14
C SER A 4 -0.18 0.50 14.72
N LEU A 5 0.46 0.08 13.62
CA LEU A 5 0.52 -1.33 13.20
C LEU A 5 1.26 -2.17 14.26
N PHE A 6 2.36 -1.65 14.80
CA PHE A 6 3.17 -2.36 15.80
C PHE A 6 2.55 -2.36 17.22
N CYS A 7 1.56 -1.50 17.50
CA CYS A 7 0.72 -1.69 18.68
C CYS A 7 -0.08 -3.01 18.63
N ALA A 8 -0.30 -3.57 17.44
CA ALA A 8 -0.95 -4.86 17.24
C ALA A 8 0.05 -5.97 16.85
N GLU A 9 1.34 -5.83 17.17
CA GLU A 9 2.40 -6.77 16.76
C GLU A 9 2.10 -8.22 17.13
N GLU A 10 1.47 -8.47 18.27
CA GLU A 10 1.05 -9.82 18.69
C GLU A 10 0.09 -10.51 17.71
N LYS A 11 -0.57 -9.75 16.84
CA LYS A 11 -1.43 -10.27 15.76
C LYS A 11 -0.68 -10.45 14.45
N ILE A 12 0.56 -9.97 14.35
CA ILE A 12 1.45 -10.12 13.19
C ILE A 12 2.21 -11.45 13.35
N ASP A 13 1.47 -12.57 13.23
CA ASP A 13 2.01 -13.93 13.35
C ASP A 13 1.36 -14.89 12.35
N ASP A 14 2.07 -15.96 11.98
CA ASP A 14 1.66 -16.95 10.97
C ASP A 14 1.22 -16.36 9.62
N GLU A 15 -0.08 -16.11 9.41
CA GLU A 15 -0.71 -15.61 8.19
C GLU A 15 -1.69 -14.48 8.53
N VAL A 16 -1.42 -13.27 8.02
CA VAL A 16 -2.14 -12.05 8.39
C VAL A 16 -2.42 -11.20 7.18
N ILE A 17 -3.62 -10.60 7.16
CA ILE A 17 -3.99 -9.55 6.23
C ILE A 17 -3.97 -8.22 6.97
N ILE A 18 -3.24 -7.27 6.40
CA ILE A 18 -3.13 -5.90 6.91
C ILE A 18 -3.83 -4.99 5.90
N SER A 19 -4.72 -4.14 6.40
CA SER A 19 -5.50 -3.21 5.60
C SER A 19 -5.47 -1.83 6.26
N TYR A 20 -5.40 -0.78 5.45
CA TYR A 20 -5.83 0.55 5.91
C TYR A 20 -7.33 0.52 6.24
N ALA A 21 -7.76 1.44 7.11
CA ALA A 21 -9.10 1.45 7.69
C ALA A 21 -10.12 2.28 6.87
N ASP A 22 -9.61 3.13 5.99
CA ASP A 22 -10.31 4.08 5.13
C ASP A 22 -10.58 3.54 3.71
N ILE A 23 -10.23 2.28 3.44
CA ILE A 23 -10.47 1.66 2.13
C ILE A 23 -11.68 0.72 2.12
N ILE A 24 -12.36 0.68 0.97
CA ILE A 24 -13.37 -0.32 0.62
C ILE A 24 -12.88 -1.02 -0.64
N PHE A 25 -13.01 -2.35 -0.72
CA PHE A 25 -12.56 -3.11 -1.88
C PHE A 25 -13.48 -4.29 -2.20
N GLU A 26 -13.52 -4.69 -3.47
CA GLU A 26 -14.33 -5.80 -3.92
C GLU A 26 -13.86 -7.14 -3.34
N LYS A 27 -14.82 -8.04 -3.09
CA LYS A 27 -14.54 -9.41 -2.62
C LYS A 27 -13.56 -10.17 -3.52
N ARG A 28 -13.53 -9.89 -4.83
CA ARG A 28 -12.59 -10.52 -5.76
C ARG A 28 -11.13 -10.18 -5.44
N ILE A 29 -10.86 -8.98 -4.94
CA ILE A 29 -9.50 -8.50 -4.62
C ILE A 29 -8.98 -9.29 -3.42
N LEU A 30 -9.77 -9.36 -2.35
CA LEU A 30 -9.44 -10.14 -1.16
C LEU A 30 -9.27 -11.63 -1.48
N LYS A 31 -10.18 -12.22 -2.27
CA LYS A 31 -10.06 -13.62 -2.70
C LYS A 31 -8.76 -13.88 -3.45
N LYS A 32 -8.38 -13.00 -4.38
CA LYS A 32 -7.11 -13.11 -5.12
C LYS A 32 -5.93 -13.03 -4.15
N LEU A 33 -5.91 -12.06 -3.23
CA LEU A 33 -4.85 -11.90 -2.25
C LEU A 33 -4.66 -13.16 -1.37
N ILE A 34 -5.75 -13.74 -0.87
CA ILE A 34 -5.71 -14.94 -0.01
C ILE A 34 -5.03 -16.12 -0.71
N THR A 35 -5.20 -16.26 -2.03
CA THR A 35 -4.59 -17.36 -2.80
C THR A 35 -3.06 -17.26 -2.90
N SER A 36 -2.46 -16.10 -2.62
CA SER A 36 -1.02 -15.92 -2.70
C SER A 36 -0.25 -16.86 -1.77
N LYS A 37 0.84 -17.41 -2.31
CA LYS A 37 1.77 -18.31 -1.60
C LYS A 37 3.11 -17.64 -1.29
N GLU A 38 3.29 -16.39 -1.71
CA GLU A 38 4.48 -15.60 -1.40
C GLU A 38 4.43 -15.11 0.05
N ASP A 39 5.58 -14.90 0.68
CA ASP A 39 5.65 -14.51 2.09
C ASP A 39 5.10 -13.10 2.35
N ILE A 40 5.18 -12.23 1.34
CA ILE A 40 4.68 -10.86 1.39
C ILE A 40 4.06 -10.56 0.02
N THR A 41 2.79 -10.18 0.03
CA THR A 41 2.04 -9.82 -1.18
C THR A 41 1.32 -8.50 -0.96
N LEU A 42 1.58 -7.51 -1.80
CA LEU A 42 0.87 -6.23 -1.82
C LEU A 42 -0.24 -6.26 -2.87
N VAL A 43 -1.39 -5.66 -2.58
CA VAL A 43 -2.39 -5.39 -3.62
C VAL A 43 -2.07 -4.07 -4.30
N VAL A 44 -1.87 -4.13 -5.62
CA VAL A 44 -1.45 -2.98 -6.43
C VAL A 44 -2.46 -2.73 -7.54
N ASP A 45 -3.00 -1.52 -7.60
CA ASP A 45 -3.86 -1.08 -8.70
C ASP A 45 -2.99 -0.59 -9.86
N THR A 46 -3.09 -1.29 -10.99
CA THR A 46 -2.36 -0.97 -12.23
C THR A 46 -3.10 0.03 -13.12
N ASP A 47 -4.37 0.32 -12.80
CA ASP A 47 -5.19 1.35 -13.48
C ASP A 47 -5.58 2.47 -12.49
N TRP A 48 -4.72 2.70 -11.50
CA TRP A 48 -4.95 3.63 -10.40
C TRP A 48 -5.14 5.07 -10.87
N LEU A 49 -4.43 5.49 -11.94
CA LEU A 49 -4.43 6.89 -12.40
C LEU A 49 -5.83 7.35 -12.85
N LYS A 50 -6.62 6.45 -13.45
CA LYS A 50 -8.01 6.74 -13.83
C LYS A 50 -8.84 7.12 -12.60
N TYR A 51 -8.65 6.39 -11.51
CA TYR A 51 -9.33 6.61 -10.24
C TYR A 51 -8.78 7.84 -9.50
N TRP A 52 -7.45 7.99 -9.41
CA TRP A 52 -6.79 9.11 -8.72
C TRP A 52 -7.21 10.47 -9.26
N LYS A 53 -7.33 10.59 -10.60
CA LYS A 53 -7.79 11.81 -11.28
C LYS A 53 -9.21 12.26 -10.93
N LEU A 54 -10.01 11.39 -10.31
CA LEU A 54 -11.35 11.76 -9.83
C LEU A 54 -11.28 12.43 -8.45
N ARG A 55 -10.25 12.13 -7.67
CA ARG A 55 -10.08 12.60 -6.28
C ARG A 55 -9.22 13.85 -6.23
N ILE A 56 -8.12 13.85 -7.00
CA ILE A 56 -7.01 14.80 -6.90
C ILE A 56 -6.78 15.44 -8.25
N ASP A 57 -6.68 16.78 -8.25
CA ASP A 57 -6.50 17.57 -9.47
C ASP A 57 -5.11 17.31 -10.09
N GLU A 58 -4.07 17.24 -9.25
CA GLU A 58 -2.69 16.88 -9.64
C GLU A 58 -2.28 15.58 -8.93
N PRO A 59 -2.56 14.39 -9.52
CA PRO A 59 -2.39 13.10 -8.86
C PRO A 59 -1.01 12.80 -8.30
N LEU A 60 0.05 13.36 -8.88
CA LEU A 60 1.43 13.10 -8.45
C LEU A 60 1.79 13.77 -7.13
N ASP A 61 1.08 14.83 -6.75
CA ASP A 61 1.35 15.56 -5.50
C ASP A 61 1.04 14.71 -4.26
N ASP A 62 0.19 13.69 -4.42
CA ASP A 62 -0.32 12.85 -3.33
C ASP A 62 -0.12 11.35 -3.58
N ALA A 63 0.56 10.96 -4.67
CA ALA A 63 0.80 9.55 -5.02
C ALA A 63 1.95 8.95 -4.18
N HIS A 64 1.74 8.85 -2.88
CA HIS A 64 2.74 8.43 -1.89
C HIS A 64 2.94 6.91 -1.83
N GLU A 65 2.05 6.13 -2.42
CA GLU A 65 2.06 4.65 -2.41
C GLU A 65 2.34 4.07 -3.80
N THR A 66 3.00 4.84 -4.67
CA THR A 66 3.42 4.37 -6.01
C THR A 66 4.36 3.17 -5.92
N VAL A 67 4.21 2.24 -6.87
CA VAL A 67 4.93 0.96 -6.89
C VAL A 67 5.60 0.77 -8.25
N LYS A 68 6.86 0.34 -8.23
CA LYS A 68 7.57 -0.16 -9.40
C LYS A 68 7.93 -1.62 -9.22
N THR A 69 7.81 -2.39 -10.29
CA THR A 69 8.04 -3.83 -10.32
C THR A 69 9.11 -4.24 -11.33
N ASP A 70 9.69 -5.42 -11.13
CA ASP A 70 10.47 -6.10 -12.17
C ASP A 70 9.55 -6.94 -13.08
N ASN A 71 10.14 -7.56 -14.10
CA ASN A 71 9.42 -8.41 -15.06
C ASN A 71 8.86 -9.72 -14.44
N GLU A 72 9.25 -10.05 -13.21
CA GLU A 72 8.78 -11.23 -12.47
C GLU A 72 7.63 -10.89 -11.51
N GLY A 73 7.23 -9.63 -11.43
CA GLY A 73 6.17 -9.17 -10.52
C GLY A 73 6.65 -8.97 -9.07
N ASN A 74 7.95 -8.76 -8.87
CA ASN A 74 8.48 -8.35 -7.57
C ASN A 74 8.55 -6.83 -7.48
N VAL A 75 8.27 -6.28 -6.31
CA VAL A 75 8.42 -4.86 -6.04
C VAL A 75 9.90 -4.51 -5.93
N ILE A 76 10.34 -3.55 -6.75
CA ILE A 76 11.70 -2.99 -6.71
C ILE A 76 11.75 -1.62 -6.03
N SER A 77 10.63 -0.89 -6.02
CA SER A 77 10.50 0.42 -5.39
C SER A 77 9.06 0.67 -4.95
N ILE A 78 8.86 1.28 -3.79
CA ILE A 78 7.55 1.70 -3.28
C ILE A 78 7.65 3.00 -2.49
N GLY A 79 6.69 3.90 -2.71
CA GLY A 79 6.52 5.15 -1.98
C GLY A 79 7.70 6.11 -2.06
N GLN A 80 8.44 6.04 -3.17
CA GLN A 80 9.51 6.98 -3.50
C GLN A 80 8.94 8.14 -4.33
N GLU A 81 9.64 9.26 -4.37
CA GLU A 81 9.25 10.41 -5.18
C GLU A 81 9.18 10.02 -6.67
N VAL A 82 8.03 10.31 -7.31
CA VAL A 82 7.79 10.04 -8.73
C VAL A 82 7.60 11.37 -9.45
N LYS A 83 8.49 11.66 -10.41
CA LYS A 83 8.42 12.89 -11.22
C LYS A 83 7.51 12.77 -12.43
N ASN A 84 7.25 11.55 -12.87
CA ASN A 84 6.40 11.25 -14.02
C ASN A 84 5.56 10.01 -13.72
N VAL A 85 4.25 10.10 -13.95
CA VAL A 85 3.31 9.00 -13.74
C VAL A 85 3.65 7.73 -14.54
N HIS A 86 4.42 7.85 -15.63
CA HIS A 86 4.90 6.72 -16.42
C HIS A 86 6.09 5.97 -15.79
N ASP A 87 6.67 6.49 -14.70
CA ASP A 87 7.77 5.84 -13.99
C ASP A 87 7.32 4.83 -12.92
N THR A 88 6.00 4.70 -12.73
CA THR A 88 5.34 3.78 -11.79
C THR A 88 4.47 2.76 -12.54
N ASP A 89 4.45 1.53 -12.02
CA ASP A 89 3.65 0.42 -12.57
C ASP A 89 2.30 0.28 -11.86
N GLY A 90 2.09 0.99 -10.75
CA GLY A 90 0.83 0.95 -10.03
C GLY A 90 0.82 1.73 -8.72
N HIS A 91 -0.27 1.60 -7.98
CA HIS A 91 -0.46 2.18 -6.67
C HIS A 91 -0.81 1.10 -5.65
N PHE A 92 -0.07 1.02 -4.55
CA PHE A 92 -0.42 0.14 -3.44
C PHE A 92 -1.69 0.67 -2.77
N ILE A 93 -2.70 -0.19 -2.63
CA ILE A 93 -4.03 0.24 -2.19
C ILE A 93 -4.21 0.23 -0.67
N GLY A 94 -3.14 0.02 0.10
CA GLY A 94 -3.22 -0.16 1.56
C GLY A 94 -3.63 -1.57 2.01
N LEU A 95 -3.72 -2.56 1.11
CA LEU A 95 -4.10 -3.94 1.42
C LEU A 95 -2.96 -4.92 1.10
N MET A 96 -2.49 -5.66 2.11
CA MET A 96 -1.42 -6.65 1.95
C MET A 96 -1.67 -7.93 2.73
N LYS A 97 -0.98 -9.00 2.33
CA LYS A 97 -0.91 -10.27 3.04
C LYS A 97 0.54 -10.56 3.40
N ILE A 98 0.77 -10.97 4.63
CA ILE A 98 2.03 -11.52 5.12
C ILE A 98 1.81 -12.95 5.59
N GLN A 99 2.80 -13.81 5.36
CA GLN A 99 2.79 -15.18 5.86
C GLN A 99 4.19 -15.76 6.00
N ASN A 100 4.31 -16.93 6.64
CA ASN A 100 5.57 -17.66 6.80
C ASN A 100 6.68 -16.75 7.39
N LYS A 101 7.84 -16.66 6.72
CA LYS A 101 8.95 -15.78 7.11
C LYS A 101 8.65 -14.28 6.92
N GLY A 102 7.59 -13.91 6.22
CA GLY A 102 7.20 -12.52 5.97
C GLY A 102 6.89 -11.76 7.26
N ALA A 103 6.16 -12.37 8.19
CA ALA A 103 5.85 -11.78 9.48
C ALA A 103 7.11 -11.51 10.31
N LYS A 104 8.03 -12.50 10.37
CA LYS A 104 9.33 -12.33 11.05
C LYS A 104 10.16 -11.24 10.39
N ASN A 105 10.28 -11.25 9.06
CA ASN A 105 11.05 -10.26 8.30
C ASN A 105 10.54 -8.83 8.52
N LEU A 106 9.21 -8.63 8.55
CA LEU A 106 8.59 -7.33 8.83
C LEU A 106 9.02 -6.80 10.21
N LYS A 107 8.91 -7.64 11.23
CA LYS A 107 9.30 -7.32 12.61
C LYS A 107 10.80 -7.05 12.73
N ASP A 108 11.63 -7.91 12.15
CA ASP A 108 13.09 -7.76 12.18
C ASP A 108 13.55 -6.43 11.55
N VAL A 109 13.00 -6.07 10.38
CA VAL A 109 13.35 -4.81 9.71
C VAL A 109 12.88 -3.63 10.54
N TYR A 110 11.66 -3.65 11.07
CA TYR A 110 11.15 -2.59 11.93
C TYR A 110 12.04 -2.36 13.16
N TYR A 111 12.34 -3.42 13.93
CA TYR A 111 13.13 -3.29 15.15
C TYR A 111 14.58 -2.90 14.87
N LYS A 112 15.18 -3.46 13.82
CA LYS A 112 16.52 -3.06 13.38
C LYS A 112 16.53 -1.57 13.01
N SER A 113 15.55 -1.11 12.25
CA SER A 113 15.43 0.29 11.86
C SER A 113 15.18 1.21 13.05
N LYS A 114 14.33 0.79 14.01
CA LYS A 114 14.07 1.53 15.26
C LYS A 114 15.34 1.70 16.08
N LEU A 115 16.10 0.61 16.26
CA LEU A 115 17.35 0.63 17.01
C LEU A 115 18.43 1.50 16.35
N GLN A 116 18.43 1.58 15.03
CA GLN A 116 19.36 2.39 14.24
C GLN A 116 18.92 3.85 14.12
N SER A 117 17.67 4.16 14.46
CA SER A 117 17.13 5.50 14.37
C SER A 117 17.64 6.39 15.50
N THR A 118 17.81 7.68 15.20
CA THR A 118 18.16 8.73 16.14
C THR A 118 17.32 9.96 15.83
N ASP A 119 17.35 10.97 16.69
CA ASP A 119 16.61 12.23 16.49
C ASP A 119 16.86 12.89 15.12
N ASN A 120 18.03 12.63 14.50
CA ASN A 120 18.44 13.23 13.24
C ASN A 120 18.60 12.21 12.09
N SER A 121 18.25 10.94 12.31
CA SER A 121 18.46 9.88 11.32
C SER A 121 17.39 8.81 11.40
N ASN A 122 16.75 8.53 10.28
CA ASN A 122 15.81 7.43 10.13
C ASN A 122 16.22 6.57 8.93
N PRO A 123 16.60 5.29 9.14
CA PRO A 123 17.02 4.41 8.05
C PRO A 123 15.87 4.04 7.10
N LEU A 124 14.61 4.14 7.53
CA LEU A 124 13.45 3.89 6.67
C LEU A 124 13.26 5.04 5.69
N ASN A 125 13.24 6.28 6.19
CA ASN A 125 13.07 7.49 5.40
C ASN A 125 13.79 8.68 6.06
N SER A 126 14.85 9.19 5.42
CA SER A 126 15.67 10.27 5.99
C SER A 126 14.96 11.62 6.14
N ASN A 127 13.80 11.79 5.50
CA ASN A 127 13.02 13.03 5.56
C ASN A 127 12.01 13.04 6.73
N LEU A 128 11.89 11.94 7.46
CA LEU A 128 10.91 11.75 8.53
C LEU A 128 11.60 11.27 9.81
N THR A 129 11.05 11.63 10.97
CA THR A 129 11.39 10.93 12.22
C THR A 129 10.93 9.47 12.13
N PHE A 130 11.49 8.60 12.97
CA PHE A 130 11.11 7.18 12.94
C PHE A 130 9.61 6.98 13.23
N GLU A 131 9.06 7.72 14.19
CA GLU A 131 7.65 7.68 14.60
C GLU A 131 6.69 8.10 13.47
N ASN A 132 7.15 9.00 12.60
CA ASN A 132 6.41 9.48 11.45
C ASN A 132 6.55 8.59 10.21
N SER A 133 7.35 7.51 10.29
CA SER A 133 7.46 6.55 9.19
C SER A 133 6.08 5.96 8.84
N ARG A 134 5.91 5.67 7.55
CA ARG A 134 4.72 5.06 6.97
C ARG A 134 4.99 3.59 6.66
N LEU A 135 3.93 2.85 6.37
CA LEU A 135 4.05 1.43 6.01
C LEU A 135 4.91 1.23 4.75
N VAL A 136 4.76 2.11 3.75
CA VAL A 136 5.58 2.07 2.53
C VAL A 136 7.07 2.27 2.81
N ASP A 137 7.44 3.08 3.79
CA ASP A 137 8.85 3.29 4.16
C ASP A 137 9.46 2.01 4.76
N LEU A 138 8.67 1.27 5.57
CA LEU A 138 9.08 -0.04 6.08
C LEU A 138 9.22 -1.06 4.96
N ILE A 139 8.24 -1.17 4.07
CA ILE A 139 8.28 -2.10 2.92
C ILE A 139 9.48 -1.78 2.03
N GLN A 140 9.75 -0.51 1.76
CA GLN A 140 10.94 -0.10 1.02
C GLN A 140 12.24 -0.48 1.74
N GLY A 141 12.27 -0.39 3.08
CA GLY A 141 13.35 -0.92 3.92
C GLY A 141 13.56 -2.43 3.77
N MET A 142 12.47 -3.20 3.67
CA MET A 142 12.52 -4.66 3.43
C MET A 142 13.12 -4.98 2.06
N ILE A 143 12.66 -4.29 1.01
CA ILE A 143 13.17 -4.43 -0.36
C ILE A 143 14.68 -4.12 -0.41
N ARG A 144 15.11 -3.01 0.20
CA ARG A 144 16.54 -2.66 0.32
C ARG A 144 17.37 -3.70 1.07
N SER A 145 16.74 -4.44 1.98
CA SER A 145 17.37 -5.53 2.73
C SER A 145 17.37 -6.87 1.98
N GLY A 146 16.94 -6.89 0.72
CA GLY A 146 16.91 -8.10 -0.12
C GLY A 146 15.71 -9.02 0.16
N ILE A 147 14.70 -8.55 0.90
CA ILE A 147 13.49 -9.33 1.13
C ILE A 147 12.57 -9.18 -0.08
N LYS A 148 12.19 -10.31 -0.67
CA LYS A 148 11.26 -10.38 -1.81
C LYS A 148 9.86 -9.94 -1.38
N VAL A 149 9.28 -9.02 -2.13
CA VAL A 149 7.89 -8.55 -1.98
C VAL A 149 7.19 -8.73 -3.32
N SER A 150 6.10 -9.48 -3.34
CA SER A 150 5.32 -9.77 -4.56
C SER A 150 4.10 -8.86 -4.67
N VAL A 151 3.50 -8.81 -5.86
CA VAL A 151 2.25 -8.08 -6.10
C VAL A 151 1.09 -8.99 -6.51
N SER A 152 -0.10 -8.70 -5.98
CA SER A 152 -1.38 -9.15 -6.50
C SER A 152 -2.08 -7.97 -7.16
N THR A 153 -2.07 -7.93 -8.48
CA THR A 153 -2.60 -6.78 -9.23
C THR A 153 -4.12 -6.70 -9.24
N THR A 154 -4.65 -5.48 -9.32
CA THR A 154 -6.04 -5.19 -9.68
C THR A 154 -6.08 -4.07 -10.73
N LYS A 155 -7.27 -3.86 -11.30
CA LYS A 155 -7.63 -2.67 -12.08
C LYS A 155 -8.87 -2.11 -11.40
N ASN A 156 -8.69 -1.04 -10.63
CA ASN A 156 -9.69 -0.48 -9.74
C ASN A 156 -10.38 -1.59 -8.89
N GLY A 157 -11.63 -1.41 -8.52
CA GLY A 157 -12.40 -2.26 -7.61
C GLY A 157 -12.19 -1.91 -6.14
N TRP A 158 -11.80 -0.67 -5.86
CA TRP A 158 -11.59 -0.18 -4.52
C TRP A 158 -11.83 1.33 -4.46
N LEU A 159 -12.08 1.84 -3.26
CA LEU A 159 -12.25 3.26 -2.93
C LEU A 159 -11.49 3.56 -1.65
N GLU A 160 -11.14 4.82 -1.46
CA GLU A 160 -10.47 5.38 -0.27
C GLU A 160 -11.22 6.62 0.20
N PHE A 161 -11.36 6.76 1.51
CA PHE A 161 -12.17 7.79 2.16
C PHE A 161 -11.33 8.62 3.15
N ASP A 162 -10.50 9.51 2.62
CA ASP A 162 -9.66 10.40 3.44
C ASP A 162 -10.41 11.67 3.86
N THR A 163 -11.31 12.13 2.98
CA THR A 163 -11.95 13.44 3.10
C THR A 163 -13.45 13.38 2.84
N VAL A 164 -14.16 14.43 3.25
CA VAL A 164 -15.57 14.63 2.88
C VAL A 164 -15.73 14.73 1.36
N LYS A 165 -14.72 15.27 0.65
CA LYS A 165 -14.72 15.36 -0.82
C LYS A 165 -14.81 13.96 -1.46
N ASP A 166 -14.12 12.97 -0.91
CA ASP A 166 -14.19 11.59 -1.38
C ASP A 166 -15.62 11.05 -1.29
N TYR A 167 -16.27 11.23 -0.13
CA TYR A 167 -17.67 10.85 0.07
C TYR A 167 -18.61 11.54 -0.94
N GLU A 168 -18.43 12.84 -1.17
CA GLU A 168 -19.23 13.60 -2.14
C GLU A 168 -19.01 13.10 -3.57
N ILE A 169 -17.76 12.82 -3.97
CA ILE A 169 -17.45 12.26 -5.30
C ILE A 169 -18.17 10.92 -5.49
N TYR A 170 -18.04 10.00 -4.53
CA TYR A 170 -18.62 8.66 -4.69
C TYR A 170 -20.14 8.67 -4.61
N SER A 171 -20.72 9.53 -3.77
CA SER A 171 -22.18 9.73 -3.72
C SER A 171 -22.71 10.24 -5.06
N ASN A 172 -22.05 11.23 -5.65
CA ASN A 172 -22.40 11.75 -6.98
C ASN A 172 -22.25 10.70 -8.09
N LEU A 173 -21.20 9.88 -8.05
CA LEU A 173 -21.02 8.78 -9.01
C LEU A 173 -22.10 7.71 -8.85
N LYS A 174 -22.50 7.41 -7.61
CA LYS A 174 -23.60 6.49 -7.31
C LYS A 174 -24.92 7.01 -7.85
N ASP A 175 -25.26 8.28 -7.61
CA ASP A 175 -26.50 8.91 -8.09
C ASP A 175 -26.58 8.94 -9.62
N LYS A 176 -25.42 9.02 -10.29
CA LYS A 176 -25.29 8.96 -11.76
C LYS A 176 -25.22 7.54 -12.32
N ASN A 177 -25.27 6.50 -11.49
CA ASN A 177 -25.03 5.10 -11.89
C ASN A 177 -23.66 4.86 -12.56
N MET A 178 -22.65 5.64 -12.17
CA MET A 178 -21.28 5.56 -12.70
C MET A 178 -20.30 4.95 -11.69
N LEU A 179 -20.72 4.66 -10.45
CA LEU A 179 -19.84 4.09 -9.43
C LEU A 179 -19.25 2.74 -9.85
N SER A 180 -20.02 1.94 -10.62
CA SER A 180 -19.60 0.66 -11.18
C SER A 180 -18.42 0.75 -12.16
N ASP A 181 -18.10 1.94 -12.67
CA ASP A 181 -16.92 2.16 -13.52
C ASP A 181 -15.61 2.11 -12.72
N ILE A 182 -15.71 2.13 -11.39
CA ILE A 182 -14.60 2.11 -10.43
C ILE A 182 -14.70 0.88 -9.52
N ILE A 183 -15.87 0.61 -8.92
CA ILE A 183 -16.06 -0.47 -7.96
C ILE A 183 -17.45 -1.10 -8.09
N ASN A 184 -17.51 -2.43 -8.05
CA ASN A 184 -18.76 -3.19 -7.96
C ASN A 184 -18.98 -3.75 -6.55
N LEU A 185 -20.03 -3.27 -5.87
CA LEU A 185 -20.37 -3.62 -4.48
C LEU A 185 -21.52 -4.65 -4.36
N ASP A 186 -21.96 -5.23 -5.48
CA ASP A 186 -23.05 -6.23 -5.52
C ASP A 186 -22.69 -7.56 -4.84
#